data_AF-A0A1F4MPH7-F1
#
_entry.id   AF-A0A1F4MPH7-F1
#
_cell.length_a   1.000
_cell.length_b   1.000
_cell.length_c   1.000
_cell.angle_alpha   90.00
_cell.angle_beta   90.00
_cell.angle_gamma   90.00
#
_symmetry.space_group_name_H-M   'P 1'
#
loop_
_entity.id
_entity.type
_entity.pdbx_description
1 polymer ?
#
loop_
_entity_poly.entity_id
_entity_poly.type
_entity_poly.pdbx_seq_one_letter_code
_entity_poly.pdbx_strand_id
1 'polypeptide(L)' 'MTTATDALCAIEKRAHRAIVQELRLLIKEVQALQPGLAGDDSAHAHALLLKLEHLRQSQVVDSVCDQPPIRLAAQG' A
#
# COMPACT_ATOMS: atom_id res chain seq x y z
N MET A 1 18.72 -18.82 13.54
CA MET A 1 19.26 -18.49 12.21
C MET A 1 18.09 -18.07 11.34
N THR A 2 18.00 -16.79 10.97
CA THR A 2 17.08 -16.34 9.94
C THR A 2 17.49 -16.96 8.61
N THR A 3 16.54 -17.59 7.91
CA THR A 3 16.79 -18.18 6.59
C THR A 3 16.79 -17.09 5.53
N ALA A 4 17.35 -17.35 4.35
CA ALA A 4 17.27 -16.40 3.22
C ALA A 4 15.81 -16.05 2.88
N THR A 5 14.89 -17.00 3.01
CA THR A 5 13.44 -16.79 2.83
C THR A 5 12.85 -15.80 3.84
N ASP A 6 13.26 -15.88 5.10
CA ASP A 6 12.81 -14.94 6.14
C ASP A 6 13.26 -13.50 5.83
N ALA A 7 14.50 -13.34 5.37
CA ALA A 7 15.01 -12.04 4.95
C ALA A 7 14.26 -11.47 3.73
N LEU A 8 13.93 -12.30 2.75
CA LEU A 8 13.14 -11.89 1.58
C LEU A 8 11.71 -11.46 1.98
N CYS A 9 11.04 -12.25 2.84
CA CYS A 9 9.71 -11.92 3.35
C CYS A 9 9.72 -10.62 4.17
N ALA A 10 10.77 -10.38 4.96
CA ALA A 10 10.94 -9.12 5.69
C ALA A 10 11.11 -7.92 4.74
N ILE A 11 11.81 -8.09 3.62
CA ILE A 11 11.94 -7.06 2.57
C ILE A 11 10.59 -6.79 1.92
N GLU A 12 9.82 -7.82 1.56
CA GLU A 12 8.48 -7.67 0.98
C GLU A 12 7.54 -6.89 1.90
N LYS A 13 7.48 -7.26 3.18
CA LYS A 13 6.68 -6.55 4.19
C LYS A 13 7.12 -5.09 4.36
N ARG A 14 8.43 -4.84 4.31
CA ARG A 14 8.98 -3.48 4.38
C ARG A 14 8.63 -2.66 3.14
N ALA A 15 8.74 -3.24 1.95
CA ALA A 15 8.39 -2.59 0.69
C ALA A 15 6.89 -2.24 0.68
N HIS A 16 6.04 -3.17 1.10
CA HIS A 16 4.62 -2.94 1.24
C HIS A 16 4.31 -1.77 2.18
N ARG A 17 4.94 -1.77 3.37
CA ARG A 17 4.82 -0.65 4.32
C ARG A 17 5.27 0.67 3.72
N ALA A 18 6.36 0.68 2.96
CA ALA A 18 6.87 1.88 2.31
C ALA A 18 5.85 2.46 1.31
N ILE A 19 5.25 1.61 0.48
CA ILE A 19 4.19 2.01 -0.46
C ILE A 19 3.01 2.63 0.29
N VAL A 20 2.54 1.99 1.38
CA VAL A 20 1.43 2.53 2.18
C VAL A 20 1.78 3.87 2.83
N GLN A 21 3.02 4.05 3.30
CA GLN A 21 3.46 5.34 3.85
C GLN A 21 3.51 6.42 2.76
N GLU A 22 4.02 6.10 1.57
CA GLU A 22 4.09 7.03 0.45
C GLU A 22 2.70 7.51 0.03
N LEU A 23 1.74 6.58 -0.11
CA LEU A 23 0.36 6.93 -0.45
C LEU A 23 -0.27 7.86 0.58
N ARG A 24 0.05 7.71 1.88
CA ARG A 24 -0.43 8.63 2.93
C ARG A 24 0.16 10.02 2.80
N LEU A 25 1.41 10.13 2.36
CA LEU A 25 2.05 11.44 2.12
C LEU A 25 1.38 12.13 0.94
N LEU A 26 1.23 11.44 -0.19
CA LEU A 26 0.56 11.99 -1.38
C LEU A 26 -0.88 12.43 -1.11
N ILE A 27 -1.65 11.66 -0.32
CA ILE A 27 -3.00 12.07 0.10
C ILE A 27 -2.96 13.40 0.88
N LYS A 28 -2.02 13.54 1.83
CA LYS A 28 -1.88 14.77 2.62
C LYS A 28 -1.46 15.96 1.76
N GLU A 29 -0.57 15.75 0.79
CA GLU A 29 -0.16 16.80 -0.15
C GLU A 29 -1.33 17.31 -0.98
N VAL A 30 -2.15 16.40 -1.54
CA VAL A 30 -3.33 16.79 -2.31
C VAL A 30 -4.37 17.49 -1.42
N GLN A 31 -4.57 17.04 -0.18
CA GLN A 31 -5.43 17.71 0.79
C GLN A 31 -4.95 19.13 1.13
N ALA A 32 -3.63 19.34 1.22
CA ALA A 32 -3.06 20.65 1.49
C ALA A 32 -3.22 21.62 0.30
N LEU A 33 -3.25 21.11 -0.93
CA LEU A 33 -3.46 21.90 -2.15
C LEU A 33 -4.94 22.24 -2.38
N GLN A 34 -5.86 21.35 -1.99
CA GLN A 34 -7.30 21.45 -2.19
C GLN A 34 -7.93 22.83 -1.88
N PRO A 35 -7.64 23.52 -0.77
CA PRO A 35 -8.25 24.82 -0.47
C PRO A 35 -7.89 25.95 -1.45
N GLY A 36 -6.84 25.78 -2.26
CA GLY A 36 -6.42 26.76 -3.28
C GLY A 36 -6.98 26.48 -4.68
N LEU A 37 -7.70 25.37 -4.89
CA LEU A 37 -8.17 24.93 -6.20
C LEU A 37 -9.64 25.30 -6.42
N ALA A 38 -10.00 25.63 -7.66
CA ALA A 38 -11.36 25.94 -8.07
C ALA A 38 -11.71 25.25 -9.41
N GLY A 39 -13.00 25.12 -9.70
CA GLY A 39 -13.48 24.53 -10.96
C GLY A 39 -12.96 23.10 -11.19
N ASP A 40 -12.47 22.84 -12.39
CA ASP A 40 -11.99 21.52 -12.81
C ASP A 40 -10.81 21.00 -11.98
N ASP A 41 -9.93 21.89 -11.50
CA ASP A 41 -8.80 21.49 -10.66
C ASP A 41 -9.25 20.95 -9.29
N SER A 42 -10.31 21.53 -8.73
CA SER A 42 -10.92 21.05 -7.47
C SER A 42 -11.59 19.68 -7.65
N ALA A 43 -12.30 19.50 -8.78
CA ALA A 43 -12.90 18.22 -9.14
C ALA A 43 -11.83 17.14 -9.38
N HIS A 44 -10.74 17.50 -10.05
CA HIS A 44 -9.60 16.61 -10.26
C HIS A 44 -8.93 16.23 -8.95
N ALA A 45 -8.69 17.18 -8.03
CA ALA A 45 -8.12 16.89 -6.71
C ALA A 45 -9.01 15.93 -5.91
N HIS A 46 -10.33 16.10 -5.94
CA HIS A 46 -11.28 15.16 -5.34
C HIS A 46 -11.17 13.75 -5.94
N ALA A 47 -11.16 13.65 -7.27
CA ALA A 47 -11.02 12.36 -7.96
C ALA A 47 -9.67 11.69 -7.65
N LEU A 48 -8.60 12.48 -7.52
CA LEU A 48 -7.28 12.00 -7.18
C LEU A 48 -7.23 11.45 -5.75
N LEU A 49 -7.84 12.15 -4.77
CA LEU A 49 -7.94 11.67 -3.40
C LEU A 49 -8.65 10.31 -3.31
N LEU A 50 -9.76 10.14 -4.03
CA LEU A 50 -10.49 8.87 -4.08
C LEU A 50 -9.61 7.74 -4.66
N LYS A 51 -8.88 8.00 -5.75
CA LYS A 51 -7.97 7.03 -6.36
C LYS A 51 -6.84 6.61 -5.41
N LEU A 52 -6.20 7.58 -4.75
CA LEU A 52 -5.09 7.33 -3.83
C LEU A 52 -5.55 6.56 -2.59
N GLU A 53 -6.72 6.90 -2.04
CA GLU A 53 -7.28 6.23 -0.89
C GLU A 53 -7.71 4.79 -1.21
N HIS A 54 -8.32 4.57 -2.38
CA HIS A 54 -8.62 3.22 -2.87
C HIS A 54 -7.34 2.38 -3.05
N LEU A 55 -6.31 2.95 -3.68
CA LEU A 55 -5.03 2.27 -3.86
C LEU A 55 -4.39 1.91 -2.50
N ARG A 56 -4.43 2.82 -1.53
CA ARG A 56 -3.93 2.60 -0.17
C ARG A 56 -4.67 1.45 0.52
N GLN A 57 -5.99 1.39 0.38
CA GLN A 57 -6.80 0.31 0.96
C GLN A 57 -6.54 -1.03 0.29
N SER A 58 -6.42 -1.05 -1.04
CA SER A 58 -6.06 -2.26 -1.80
C SER A 58 -4.72 -2.83 -1.37
N GLN A 59 -3.73 -1.98 -1.10
CA GLN A 59 -2.44 -2.44 -0.59
C GLN A 59 -2.61 -3.11 0.79
N VAL A 60 -3.31 -2.49 1.74
CA VAL A 60 -3.51 -3.08 3.08
C VAL A 60 -4.17 -4.47 3.01
N VAL A 61 -5.11 -4.69 2.09
CA VAL A 61 -5.77 -5.99 1.89
C VAL A 61 -4.81 -7.06 1.35
N ASP A 62 -3.96 -6.71 0.38
CA ASP A 62 -2.97 -7.64 -0.17
C ASP A 62 -1.96 -8.09 0.90
N SER A 63 -1.60 -7.19 1.82
CA SER A 63 -0.68 -7.48 2.93
C SER A 63 -1.23 -8.45 4.00
N VAL A 64 -2.54 -8.54 4.19
CA VAL A 64 -3.14 -9.44 5.21
C VAL A 64 -3.40 -10.86 4.70
N CYS A 65 -3.38 -11.09 3.39
CA CYS A 65 -3.49 -12.44 2.81
C CYS A 65 -2.16 -13.23 2.80
N ASP A 66 -1.06 -12.64 3.26
CA ASP A 66 0.26 -13.29 3.39
C ASP A 66 0.37 -14.15 4.66
N GLN A 67 -0.39 -15.25 4.74
CA GLN A 67 -0.13 -16.35 5.69
C GLN A 67 0.48 -17.55 4.96
N PRO A 68 1.73 -17.99 5.26
CA PRO A 68 2.16 -19.36 4.98
C PRO A 68 1.95 -20.27 6.22
N PRO A 69 1.95 -21.62 6.12
CA PRO A 69 2.28 -22.47 4.97
C PRO A 69 1.32 -23.68 4.72
N ILE A 70 1.17 -24.15 3.48
CA ILE A 70 0.92 -25.60 3.27
C ILE A 70 2.28 -26.23 2.98
N ARG A 71 2.93 -26.72 4.04
CA ARG A 71 4.03 -27.67 3.90
C ARG A 71 3.43 -28.94 3.31
N LEU A 72 3.56 -29.12 2.01
CA LEU A 72 3.29 -30.41 1.39
C LEU A 72 4.40 -31.37 1.86
N ALA A 73 4.13 -32.06 2.95
CA ALA A 73 4.89 -33.23 3.36
C ALA A 73 4.65 -34.30 2.28
N ALA A 74 5.52 -34.33 1.27
CA ALA A 74 5.65 -35.50 0.42
C ALA A 74 6.43 -36.56 1.20
N GLN A 75 5.69 -37.40 1.94
CA GLN A 75 6.12 -38.76 2.24
C GLN A 75 5.95 -39.58 0.96
N GLY A 76 6.99 -40.31 0.58
CA GLY A 76 7.04 -41.22 -0.57
C GLY A 76 8.45 -41.64 -0.84
#